data_AF-A0A9N9YWJ7-F1
#
_entry.id   AF-A0A9N9YWJ7-F1
#
_cell.length_a   1.000
_cell.length_b   1.000
_cell.length_c   1.000
_cell.angle_alpha   90.00
_cell.angle_beta   90.00
_cell.angle_gamma   90.00
#
_symmetry.space_group_name_H-M   'P 1'
#
loop_
_entity.id
_entity.type
_entity.pdbx_description
1 polymer ?
#
loop_
_entity_poly.entity_id
_entity_poly.type
_entity_poly.pdbx_seq_one_letter_code
_entity_poly.pdbx_strand_id
1 'polypeptide(L)'
;MNSEFNPIWVQTSYEDEAELVNLFEGVETVLCFFAVLNDPDNVVQKRIIDASVKAGVKRYAPAEWATGTKLESRIDIMPWYAGKLEVSHYLEDLNKDKKVLEYTKFQIGLYMNYLGHPHKVSKYLTTMPTNIDFENGRALLAEGSLDDQLTFTTAHDVAAVVARAVDYEGEWPPVGGVQGSRVTVGELIRIAESVREKPFTIEWEKMEDLEAKELKSENYIRLPFPGIPEDQLEAFSKLATVSVLLGGHHGLWDVTDEWNQLLPDYKFTQVEDFIKEIWKLE
;
A
#
# COMPACT_ATOMS: atom_id res chain seq x y z
N MET A 1 -5.01 -32.95 -0.32
CA MET A 1 -6.07 -32.92 0.70
C MET A 1 -6.33 -31.46 0.99
N ASN A 2 -7.48 -30.93 0.55
CA ASN A 2 -7.92 -29.61 0.98
C ASN A 2 -8.37 -29.76 2.43
N SER A 3 -7.52 -29.38 3.40
CA SER A 3 -8.03 -29.06 4.72
C SER A 3 -9.02 -27.91 4.54
N GLU A 4 -10.28 -28.12 4.91
CA GLU A 4 -11.28 -27.05 4.89
C GLU A 4 -10.77 -25.90 5.75
N PHE A 5 -10.47 -24.77 5.12
CA PHE A 5 -10.16 -23.53 5.82
C PHE A 5 -11.43 -23.07 6.54
N ASN A 6 -11.48 -23.27 7.85
CA ASN A 6 -12.63 -22.93 8.69
C ASN A 6 -12.22 -21.80 9.66
N PRO A 7 -12.24 -20.52 9.21
CA PRO A 7 -11.88 -19.41 10.07
C PRO A 7 -12.92 -19.24 11.18
N ILE A 8 -12.45 -18.93 12.39
CA ILE A 8 -13.31 -18.50 13.48
C ILE A 8 -13.60 -17.02 13.29
N TRP A 9 -14.87 -16.68 13.12
CA TRP A 9 -15.31 -15.29 13.00
C TRP A 9 -15.64 -14.74 14.38
N VAL A 10 -15.07 -13.56 14.68
CA VAL A 10 -15.31 -12.82 15.91
C VAL A 10 -15.84 -11.44 15.54
N GLN A 11 -16.90 -11.01 16.21
CA GLN A 11 -17.42 -9.65 16.09
C GLN A 11 -17.05 -8.88 17.35
N THR A 12 -16.48 -7.68 17.18
CA THR A 12 -16.12 -6.77 18.27
C THR A 12 -16.32 -5.32 17.82
N SER A 13 -16.56 -4.42 18.77
CA SER A 13 -16.55 -2.97 18.52
C SER A 13 -15.14 -2.38 18.55
N TYR A 14 -14.15 -3.14 19.02
CA TYR A 14 -12.80 -2.69 19.33
C TYR A 14 -12.71 -1.62 20.43
N GLU A 15 -13.76 -1.34 21.18
CA GLU A 15 -13.78 -0.27 22.19
C GLU A 15 -13.31 -0.71 23.58
N ASP A 16 -13.47 -1.99 23.93
CA ASP A 16 -13.09 -2.54 25.23
C ASP A 16 -11.75 -3.27 25.13
N GLU A 17 -10.73 -2.75 25.80
CA GLU A 17 -9.41 -3.36 25.82
C GLU A 17 -9.42 -4.74 26.51
N ALA A 18 -10.22 -4.94 27.57
CA ALA A 18 -10.28 -6.22 28.26
C ALA A 18 -10.93 -7.31 27.38
N GLU A 19 -11.93 -6.94 26.56
CA GLU A 19 -12.47 -7.81 25.53
C GLU A 19 -11.39 -8.20 24.51
N LEU A 20 -10.64 -7.23 24.00
CA LEU A 20 -9.57 -7.48 23.02
C LEU A 20 -8.47 -8.38 23.58
N VAL A 21 -8.07 -8.19 24.85
CA VAL A 21 -7.10 -9.08 25.52
C VAL A 21 -7.61 -10.52 25.53
N ASN A 22 -8.86 -10.75 25.93
CA ASN A 22 -9.46 -12.09 25.94
C ASN A 22 -9.54 -12.70 24.53
N LEU A 23 -9.84 -11.90 23.52
CA LEU A 23 -9.90 -12.35 22.13
C LEU A 23 -8.52 -12.71 21.56
N PHE A 24 -7.45 -12.10 22.08
CA PHE A 24 -6.08 -12.35 21.65
C PHE A 24 -5.35 -13.43 22.46
N GLU A 25 -5.96 -13.99 23.51
CA GLU A 25 -5.37 -15.10 24.27
C GLU A 25 -5.08 -16.29 23.35
N GLY A 26 -3.81 -16.73 23.31
CA GLY A 26 -3.36 -17.82 22.45
C GLY A 26 -3.15 -17.44 20.97
N VAL A 27 -3.39 -16.18 20.59
CA VAL A 27 -3.07 -15.65 19.25
C VAL A 27 -1.57 -15.32 19.18
N GLU A 28 -0.88 -15.89 18.20
CA GLU A 28 0.57 -15.66 18.03
C GLU A 28 0.86 -14.38 17.24
N THR A 29 0.06 -14.09 16.22
CA THR A 29 0.25 -12.96 15.30
C THR A 29 -1.06 -12.22 15.06
N VAL A 30 -1.01 -10.89 15.14
CA VAL A 30 -2.14 -10.01 14.81
C VAL A 30 -1.79 -9.16 13.58
N LEU A 31 -2.66 -9.18 12.57
CA LEU A 31 -2.48 -8.46 11.31
C LEU A 31 -3.61 -7.45 11.13
N CYS A 32 -3.27 -6.17 10.94
CA CYS A 32 -4.27 -5.11 10.89
C CYS A 32 -4.50 -4.59 9.47
N PHE A 33 -5.72 -4.69 8.94
CA PHE A 33 -6.06 -4.36 7.54
C PHE A 33 -7.07 -3.21 7.35
N PHE A 34 -7.49 -2.52 8.40
CA PHE A 34 -8.45 -1.42 8.25
C PHE A 34 -7.79 -0.16 7.66
N ALA A 35 -8.61 0.71 7.06
CA ALA A 35 -8.14 1.99 6.53
C ALA A 35 -7.86 2.96 7.68
N VAL A 36 -6.61 3.42 7.83
CA VAL A 36 -6.18 4.32 8.93
C VAL A 36 -7.00 5.61 9.03
N LEU A 37 -7.52 6.11 7.91
CA LEU A 37 -8.39 7.29 7.88
C LEU A 37 -9.73 7.10 8.60
N ASN A 38 -10.13 5.85 8.86
CA ASN A 38 -11.34 5.51 9.61
C ASN A 38 -11.09 5.35 11.13
N ASP A 39 -9.85 5.56 11.60
CA ASP A 39 -9.46 5.50 13.01
C ASP A 39 -8.87 6.85 13.47
N PRO A 40 -9.70 7.86 13.74
CA PRO A 40 -9.24 9.16 14.23
C PRO A 40 -8.36 9.01 15.47
N ASP A 41 -7.25 9.73 15.51
CA ASP A 41 -6.22 9.69 16.56
C ASP A 41 -5.60 8.29 16.81
N ASN A 42 -5.83 7.35 15.89
CA ASN A 42 -5.38 5.96 15.92
C ASN A 42 -5.77 5.23 17.23
N VAL A 43 -6.92 5.59 17.80
CA VAL A 43 -7.38 5.08 19.10
C VAL A 43 -7.57 3.57 19.05
N VAL A 44 -8.21 3.07 18.00
CA VAL A 44 -8.47 1.64 17.84
C VAL A 44 -7.15 0.90 17.62
N GLN A 45 -6.27 1.38 16.75
CA GLN A 45 -5.01 0.69 16.45
C GLN A 45 -4.11 0.60 17.69
N LYS A 46 -3.95 1.70 18.44
CA LYS A 46 -3.16 1.71 19.69
C LYS A 46 -3.74 0.75 20.72
N ARG A 47 -5.07 0.73 20.88
CA ARG A 47 -5.75 -0.20 21.80
C ARG A 47 -5.53 -1.66 21.39
N ILE A 48 -5.56 -1.97 20.10
CA ILE A 48 -5.25 -3.32 19.60
C ILE A 48 -3.80 -3.69 19.92
N ILE A 49 -2.84 -2.76 19.77
CA ILE A 49 -1.44 -2.98 20.12
C ILE A 49 -1.28 -3.26 21.62
N ASP A 50 -1.86 -2.41 22.47
CA ASP A 50 -1.83 -2.57 23.93
C ASP A 50 -2.43 -3.92 24.37
N ALA A 51 -3.60 -4.26 23.82
CA ALA A 51 -4.25 -5.54 24.08
C ALA A 51 -3.40 -6.73 23.60
N SER A 52 -2.74 -6.61 22.44
CA SER A 52 -1.83 -7.63 21.91
C SER A 52 -0.67 -7.88 22.88
N VAL A 53 -0.04 -6.82 23.39
CA VAL A 53 1.04 -6.93 24.39
C VAL A 53 0.55 -7.61 25.66
N LYS A 54 -0.61 -7.19 26.19
CA LYS A 54 -1.20 -7.76 27.42
C LYS A 54 -1.58 -9.23 27.27
N ALA A 55 -2.07 -9.64 26.10
CA ALA A 55 -2.42 -11.03 25.80
C ALA A 55 -1.21 -11.92 25.50
N GLY A 56 -0.01 -11.35 25.33
CA GLY A 56 1.21 -12.08 25.01
C GLY A 56 1.33 -12.47 23.52
N VAL A 57 0.68 -11.72 22.63
CA VAL A 57 0.89 -11.82 21.18
C VAL A 57 2.38 -11.59 20.88
N LYS A 58 2.95 -12.43 20.02
CA LYS A 58 4.38 -12.34 19.69
C LYS A 58 4.64 -11.30 18.61
N ARG A 59 3.79 -11.27 17.58
CA ARG A 59 4.01 -10.50 16.35
C ARG A 59 2.81 -9.64 15.97
N TYR A 60 3.09 -8.45 15.47
CA TYR A 60 2.08 -7.49 15.04
C TYR A 60 2.41 -6.84 13.70
N ALA A 61 1.43 -6.73 12.81
CA ALA A 61 1.54 -5.92 11.60
C ALA A 61 0.54 -4.75 11.65
N PRO A 62 0.99 -3.48 11.70
CA PRO A 62 0.11 -2.32 11.62
C PRO A 62 -0.52 -2.18 10.23
N ALA A 63 -1.51 -1.29 10.10
CA ALA A 63 -2.19 -0.98 8.85
C ALA A 63 -1.33 -0.13 7.89
N GLU A 64 -0.25 -0.73 7.38
CA GLU A 64 0.75 -0.08 6.52
C GLU A 64 0.47 -0.25 5.02
N TRP A 65 0.65 -1.45 4.48
CA TRP A 65 0.21 -1.93 3.14
C TRP A 65 0.36 -0.97 1.95
N ALA A 66 1.33 -0.04 1.97
CA ALA A 66 1.53 0.93 0.88
C ALA A 66 2.95 1.54 0.88
N THR A 67 3.07 2.82 1.19
CA THR A 67 4.25 3.69 1.04
C THR A 67 5.49 3.22 1.80
N GLY A 68 6.66 3.61 1.29
CA GLY A 68 7.96 3.31 1.86
C GLY A 68 8.42 4.28 2.95
N THR A 69 9.71 4.15 3.31
CA THR A 69 10.38 4.94 4.35
C THR A 69 10.43 6.45 4.10
N LYS A 70 10.15 6.91 2.87
CA LYS A 70 10.08 8.34 2.53
C LYS A 70 8.80 9.04 2.99
N LEU A 71 7.80 8.30 3.48
CA LEU A 71 6.55 8.90 3.95
C LEU A 71 6.78 9.92 5.06
N GLU A 72 7.64 9.62 6.03
CA GLU A 72 7.84 10.48 7.21
C GLU A 72 8.35 11.88 6.85
N SER A 73 9.34 11.94 5.96
CA SER A 73 9.92 13.22 5.56
C SER A 73 9.00 14.02 4.63
N ARG A 74 7.96 13.39 4.07
CA ARG A 74 7.06 13.95 3.04
C ARG A 74 5.58 13.74 3.33
N ILE A 75 5.22 13.74 4.61
CA ILE A 75 3.84 13.57 5.05
C ILE A 75 2.94 14.73 4.57
N ASP A 76 3.52 15.89 4.26
CA ASP A 76 2.86 17.04 3.67
C ASP A 76 2.20 16.73 2.30
N ILE A 77 2.71 15.72 1.59
CA ILE A 77 2.15 15.23 0.32
C ILE A 77 0.94 14.33 0.58
N MET A 78 0.99 13.45 1.57
CA MET A 78 -0.06 12.45 1.84
C MET A 78 -0.58 12.54 3.28
N PRO A 79 -1.24 13.64 3.66
CA PRO A 79 -1.65 13.88 5.05
C PRO A 79 -2.61 12.80 5.59
N TRP A 80 -3.38 12.13 4.73
CA TRP A 80 -4.26 11.02 5.13
C TRP A 80 -3.50 9.76 5.59
N TYR A 81 -2.17 9.71 5.44
CA TYR A 81 -1.33 8.64 6.00
C TYR A 81 -0.63 9.05 7.30
N ALA A 82 -0.96 10.19 7.90
CA ALA A 82 -0.33 10.62 9.16
C ALA A 82 -0.49 9.59 10.27
N GLY A 83 -1.63 8.88 10.32
CA GLY A 83 -1.86 7.84 11.31
C GLY A 83 -0.91 6.65 11.23
N LYS A 84 -0.37 6.35 10.04
CA LYS A 84 0.66 5.30 9.87
C LYS A 84 1.95 5.66 10.60
N LEU A 85 2.36 6.93 10.51
CA LEU A 85 3.54 7.43 11.19
C LEU A 85 3.34 7.45 12.70
N GLU A 86 2.17 7.91 13.15
CA GLU A 86 1.84 7.92 14.58
C GLU A 86 1.88 6.51 15.20
N VAL A 87 1.33 5.51 14.50
CA VAL A 87 1.38 4.11 14.94
C VAL A 87 2.79 3.54 14.85
N SER A 88 3.57 3.92 13.84
CA SER A 88 4.99 3.56 13.75
C SER A 88 5.77 4.06 14.96
N HIS A 89 5.66 5.35 15.29
CA HIS A 89 6.33 5.93 16.45
C HIS A 89 5.84 5.30 17.76
N TYR A 90 4.56 4.98 17.86
CA TYR A 90 4.01 4.29 19.01
C TYR A 90 4.63 2.89 19.21
N LEU A 91 4.80 2.11 18.14
CA LEU A 91 5.48 0.82 18.19
C LEU A 91 6.98 0.93 18.50
N GLU A 92 7.64 1.97 18.01
CA GLU A 92 9.04 2.29 18.32
C GLU A 92 9.22 2.65 19.80
N ASP A 93 8.37 3.52 20.33
CA ASP A 93 8.36 3.91 21.74
C ASP A 93 8.05 2.73 22.66
N LEU A 94 7.09 1.89 22.28
CA LEU A 94 6.73 0.67 23.02
C LEU A 94 7.93 -0.29 23.20
N ASN A 95 8.79 -0.38 22.18
CA ASN A 95 9.97 -1.25 22.20
C ASN A 95 11.27 -0.58 22.66
N LYS A 96 11.23 0.72 22.99
CA LYS A 96 12.42 1.55 23.23
C LYS A 96 13.36 1.02 24.32
N ASP A 97 12.81 0.64 25.46
CA ASP A 97 13.59 0.15 26.60
C ASP A 97 13.77 -1.37 26.58
N LYS A 98 12.79 -2.07 26.01
CA LYS A 98 12.76 -3.53 25.87
C LYS A 98 11.88 -3.89 24.69
N LYS A 99 12.35 -4.82 23.86
CA LYS A 99 11.49 -5.45 22.84
C LYS A 99 10.38 -6.24 23.52
N VAL A 100 9.16 -5.70 23.52
CA VAL A 100 7.95 -6.32 24.09
C VAL A 100 7.04 -6.89 23.01
N LEU A 101 7.11 -6.37 21.79
CA LEU A 101 6.31 -6.82 20.65
C LEU A 101 7.18 -6.83 19.39
N GLU A 102 7.29 -7.95 18.71
CA GLU A 102 7.89 -7.97 17.39
C GLU A 102 6.89 -7.41 16.36
N TYR A 103 7.34 -6.52 15.47
CA TYR A 103 6.44 -5.96 14.46
C TYR A 103 7.15 -5.74 13.12
N THR A 104 6.35 -5.66 12.06
CA THR A 104 6.83 -5.31 10.73
C THR A 104 5.84 -4.40 10.01
N LYS A 105 6.35 -3.32 9.45
CA LYS A 105 5.60 -2.41 8.57
C LYS A 105 5.69 -2.96 7.14
N PHE A 106 4.66 -3.68 6.69
CA PHE A 106 4.64 -4.20 5.31
C PHE A 106 4.47 -3.06 4.30
N GLN A 107 5.59 -2.60 3.73
CA GLN A 107 5.66 -1.54 2.74
C GLN A 107 5.75 -2.16 1.36
N ILE A 108 4.66 -2.14 0.61
CA ILE A 108 4.50 -2.92 -0.63
C ILE A 108 4.61 -2.07 -1.91
N GLY A 109 4.73 -0.75 -1.76
CA GLY A 109 4.59 0.22 -2.85
C GLY A 109 3.13 0.34 -3.27
N LEU A 110 2.87 0.13 -4.56
CA LEU A 110 1.54 0.17 -5.17
C LEU A 110 1.04 -1.25 -5.41
N TYR A 111 -0.27 -1.47 -5.24
CA TYR A 111 -0.88 -2.70 -5.72
C TYR A 111 -0.77 -2.77 -7.25
N MET A 112 0.01 -3.72 -7.75
CA MET A 112 0.18 -3.96 -9.19
C MET A 112 -1.16 -4.21 -9.89
N ASN A 113 -2.12 -4.78 -9.16
CA ASN A 113 -3.47 -5.05 -9.62
C ASN A 113 -4.19 -3.82 -10.17
N TYR A 114 -3.86 -2.60 -9.73
CA TYR A 114 -4.48 -1.38 -10.23
C TYR A 114 -4.12 -1.08 -11.69
N LEU A 115 -3.00 -1.61 -12.20
CA LEU A 115 -2.62 -1.53 -13.61
C LEU A 115 -3.54 -2.36 -14.52
N GLY A 116 -4.39 -3.21 -13.95
CA GLY A 116 -5.38 -4.00 -14.67
C GLY A 116 -6.77 -3.37 -14.72
N HIS A 117 -6.98 -2.18 -14.14
CA HIS A 117 -8.28 -1.52 -14.15
C HIS A 117 -8.78 -1.28 -15.59
N PRO A 118 -10.06 -1.57 -15.93
CA PRO A 118 -11.17 -1.93 -15.04
C PRO A 118 -11.40 -3.44 -14.87
N HIS A 119 -10.49 -4.29 -15.37
CA HIS A 119 -10.65 -5.74 -15.30
C HIS A 119 -10.54 -6.27 -13.86
N LYS A 120 -11.34 -7.28 -13.54
CA LYS A 120 -11.21 -8.01 -12.27
C LYS A 120 -10.05 -8.99 -12.35
N VAL A 121 -8.89 -8.55 -11.87
CA VAL A 121 -7.62 -9.31 -11.90
C VAL A 121 -7.29 -10.03 -10.58
N SER A 122 -8.18 -9.94 -9.59
CA SER A 122 -8.03 -10.55 -8.26
C SER A 122 -9.40 -10.98 -7.72
N LYS A 123 -9.41 -12.01 -6.86
CA LYS A 123 -10.64 -12.49 -6.22
C LYS A 123 -11.19 -11.48 -5.19
N TYR A 124 -10.30 -10.86 -4.41
CA TYR A 124 -10.64 -10.07 -3.22
C TYR A 124 -10.26 -8.59 -3.30
N LEU A 125 -9.40 -8.20 -4.24
CA LEU A 125 -9.03 -6.80 -4.43
C LEU A 125 -9.77 -6.21 -5.62
N THR A 126 -10.52 -5.13 -5.37
CA THR A 126 -11.12 -4.30 -6.43
C THR A 126 -10.06 -3.38 -7.00
N THR A 127 -9.91 -3.35 -8.32
CA THR A 127 -8.96 -2.46 -9.00
C THR A 127 -9.46 -1.01 -8.97
N MET A 128 -8.54 -0.05 -8.83
CA MET A 128 -8.82 1.38 -8.93
C MET A 128 -8.08 1.95 -10.15
N PRO A 129 -8.65 2.95 -10.85
CA PRO A 129 -7.93 3.65 -11.91
C PRO A 129 -6.68 4.34 -11.36
N THR A 130 -5.66 4.48 -12.20
CA THR A 130 -4.38 5.13 -11.86
C THR A 130 -4.03 6.23 -12.87
N ASN A 131 -3.04 7.07 -12.56
CA ASN A 131 -2.56 8.10 -13.48
C ASN A 131 -1.93 7.51 -14.75
N ILE A 132 -1.73 6.19 -14.83
CA ILE A 132 -1.40 5.45 -16.05
C ILE A 132 -2.62 4.60 -16.42
N ASP A 133 -3.38 5.09 -17.38
CA ASP A 133 -4.62 4.51 -17.86
C ASP A 133 -4.34 3.57 -19.04
N PHE A 134 -4.23 2.28 -18.73
CA PHE A 134 -3.99 1.24 -19.72
C PHE A 134 -5.17 1.03 -20.66
N GLU A 135 -6.40 1.19 -20.18
CA GLU A 135 -7.63 1.04 -20.97
C GLU A 135 -7.63 2.02 -22.15
N ASN A 136 -7.45 3.31 -21.82
CA ASN A 136 -7.51 4.39 -22.81
C ASN A 136 -6.17 4.69 -23.49
N GLY A 137 -5.06 4.10 -23.01
CA GLY A 137 -3.71 4.38 -23.55
C GLY A 137 -3.27 5.80 -23.26
N ARG A 138 -3.44 6.25 -22.01
CA ARG A 138 -3.13 7.62 -21.57
C ARG A 138 -2.33 7.60 -20.28
N ALA A 139 -1.52 8.62 -20.07
CA ALA A 139 -0.86 8.83 -18.79
C ALA A 139 -0.85 10.32 -18.41
N LEU A 140 -1.06 10.61 -17.14
CA LEU A 140 -0.84 11.91 -16.53
C LEU A 140 0.42 11.82 -15.67
N LEU A 141 1.47 12.57 -16.02
CA LEU A 141 2.79 12.47 -15.42
C LEU A 141 3.29 13.86 -15.00
N ALA A 142 4.18 13.92 -14.01
CA ALA A 142 4.92 15.14 -13.69
C ALA A 142 6.12 15.31 -14.64
N GLU A 143 6.41 16.53 -15.08
CA GLU A 143 7.62 16.81 -15.87
C GLU A 143 8.89 16.34 -15.12
N GLY A 144 9.77 15.64 -15.83
CA GLY A 144 11.00 15.09 -15.25
C GLY A 144 10.85 13.75 -14.53
N SER A 145 9.66 13.16 -14.47
CA SER A 145 9.40 11.96 -13.67
C SER A 145 9.79 10.61 -14.30
N LEU A 146 10.29 10.58 -15.53
CA LEU A 146 10.52 9.31 -16.25
C LEU A 146 11.56 8.39 -15.59
N ASP A 147 12.48 8.97 -14.80
CA ASP A 147 13.50 8.23 -14.06
C ASP A 147 13.09 7.92 -12.62
N ASP A 148 11.92 8.40 -12.17
CA ASP A 148 11.40 8.15 -10.82
C ASP A 148 11.05 6.67 -10.66
N GLN A 149 11.37 6.12 -9.49
CA GLN A 149 11.26 4.70 -9.18
C GLN A 149 9.93 4.39 -8.50
N LEU A 150 9.27 3.33 -8.96
CA LEU A 150 8.03 2.83 -8.40
C LEU A 150 8.17 1.33 -8.11
N THR A 151 7.66 0.90 -6.95
CA THR A 151 7.47 -0.51 -6.64
C THR A 151 6.01 -0.90 -6.84
N PHE A 152 5.79 -1.99 -7.58
CA PHE A 152 4.49 -2.62 -7.74
C PHE A 152 4.52 -4.04 -7.18
N THR A 153 3.54 -4.39 -6.34
CA THR A 153 3.43 -5.72 -5.75
C THR A 153 2.00 -6.22 -5.92
N THR A 154 1.81 -7.46 -6.38
CA THR A 154 0.46 -8.01 -6.52
C THR A 154 -0.13 -8.34 -5.15
N ALA A 155 -1.45 -8.27 -4.99
CA ALA A 155 -2.13 -8.69 -3.76
C ALA A 155 -1.87 -10.18 -3.43
N HIS A 156 -1.65 -11.00 -4.47
CA HIS A 156 -1.23 -12.39 -4.31
C HIS A 156 0.14 -12.48 -3.64
N ASP A 157 1.12 -11.73 -4.13
CA ASP A 157 2.48 -11.76 -3.61
C ASP A 157 2.55 -11.17 -2.20
N VAL A 158 1.77 -10.11 -1.92
CA VAL A 158 1.61 -9.60 -0.55
C VAL A 158 1.06 -10.69 0.38
N ALA A 159 -0.02 -11.37 -0.01
CA ALA A 159 -0.59 -12.44 0.82
C ALA A 159 0.39 -13.61 1.03
N ALA A 160 1.16 -13.97 0.01
CA ALA A 160 2.16 -15.04 0.09
C ALA A 160 3.34 -14.66 1.01
N VAL A 161 3.83 -13.43 0.91
CA VAL A 161 4.87 -12.90 1.81
C VAL A 161 4.37 -12.84 3.24
N VAL A 162 3.15 -12.32 3.48
CA VAL A 162 2.56 -12.28 4.82
C VAL A 162 2.40 -13.68 5.40
N ALA A 163 1.90 -14.65 4.62
CA ALA A 163 1.78 -16.03 5.08
C ALA A 163 3.15 -16.61 5.48
N ARG A 164 4.18 -16.40 4.66
CA ARG A 164 5.55 -16.83 4.97
C ARG A 164 6.16 -16.08 6.16
N ALA A 165 5.80 -14.81 6.36
CA ALA A 165 6.22 -14.02 7.51
C ALA A 165 5.65 -14.60 8.81
N VAL A 166 4.38 -15.02 8.83
CA VAL A 166 3.78 -15.68 10.00
C VAL A 166 4.57 -16.94 10.38
N ASP A 167 4.95 -17.75 9.39
CA ASP A 167 5.73 -18.98 9.57
C ASP A 167 7.25 -18.75 9.69
N TYR A 168 7.72 -17.50 9.60
CA TYR A 168 9.15 -17.20 9.61
C TYR A 168 9.75 -17.44 10.99
N GLU A 169 10.84 -18.21 11.07
CA GLU A 169 11.48 -18.56 12.35
C GLU A 169 12.39 -17.45 12.90
N GLY A 170 12.81 -16.52 12.04
CA GLY A 170 13.65 -15.38 12.43
C GLY A 170 12.86 -14.19 12.97
N GLU A 171 13.58 -13.12 13.26
CA GLU A 171 12.99 -11.85 13.71
C GLU A 171 12.40 -11.08 12.52
N TRP A 172 11.18 -10.59 12.67
CA TRP A 172 10.58 -9.67 11.71
C TRP A 172 11.33 -8.32 11.71
N PRO A 173 11.66 -7.80 10.52
CA PRO A 173 12.28 -6.48 10.42
C PRO A 173 11.21 -5.39 10.66
N PRO A 174 11.48 -4.36 11.49
CA PRO A 174 10.54 -3.27 11.73
C PRO A 174 10.12 -2.54 10.45
N VAL A 175 11.05 -2.37 9.51
CA VAL A 175 10.78 -1.97 8.12
C VAL A 175 10.68 -3.25 7.29
N GLY A 176 9.48 -3.55 6.79
CA GLY A 176 9.18 -4.76 6.03
C GLY A 176 8.89 -4.44 4.57
N GLY A 177 9.88 -3.93 3.84
CA GLY A 177 9.77 -3.67 2.42
C GLY A 177 9.51 -4.95 1.62
N VAL A 178 8.57 -4.88 0.68
CA VAL A 178 8.21 -5.97 -0.25
C VAL A 178 8.22 -5.41 -1.67
N GLN A 179 9.22 -5.83 -2.45
CA GLN A 179 9.35 -5.43 -3.86
C GLN A 179 8.89 -6.53 -4.79
N GLY A 180 7.67 -6.42 -5.35
CA GLY A 180 7.25 -7.31 -6.44
C GLY A 180 8.05 -7.06 -7.72
N SER A 181 7.90 -5.85 -8.26
CA SER A 181 8.61 -5.34 -9.43
C SER A 181 8.93 -3.87 -9.21
N ARG A 182 10.22 -3.52 -9.25
CA ARG A 182 10.70 -2.14 -9.14
C ARG A 182 11.12 -1.63 -10.51
N VAL A 183 10.45 -0.60 -11.00
CA VAL A 183 10.66 -0.04 -12.36
C VAL A 183 10.60 1.47 -12.33
N THR A 184 11.21 2.13 -13.32
CA THR A 184 10.98 3.56 -13.51
C THR A 184 9.62 3.84 -14.14
N VAL A 185 9.11 5.06 -13.99
CA VAL A 185 7.92 5.53 -14.71
C VAL A 185 8.09 5.33 -16.22
N GLY A 186 9.25 5.69 -16.77
CA GLY A 186 9.54 5.54 -18.20
C GLY A 186 9.61 4.09 -18.66
N GLU A 187 10.10 3.17 -17.83
CA GLU A 187 10.03 1.73 -18.09
C GLU A 187 8.60 1.23 -18.14
N LEU A 188 7.77 1.64 -17.17
CA LEU A 188 6.37 1.26 -17.14
C LEU A 188 5.59 1.75 -18.36
N ILE A 189 5.83 2.98 -18.83
CA ILE A 189 5.23 3.50 -20.07
C ILE A 189 5.68 2.67 -21.28
N ARG A 190 6.98 2.36 -21.41
CA ARG A 190 7.47 1.51 -22.51
C ARG A 190 6.83 0.12 -22.51
N ILE A 191 6.66 -0.48 -21.33
CA ILE A 191 5.95 -1.75 -21.18
C ILE A 191 4.50 -1.59 -21.63
N ALA A 192 3.82 -0.53 -21.19
CA ALA A 192 2.44 -0.26 -21.56
C ALA A 192 2.24 -0.11 -23.07
N GLU A 193 3.09 0.69 -23.72
CA GLU A 193 3.07 0.89 -25.17
C GLU A 193 3.39 -0.40 -25.94
N SER A 194 4.37 -1.17 -25.45
CA SER A 194 4.75 -2.43 -26.07
C SER A 194 3.66 -3.50 -25.97
N VAL A 195 2.95 -3.59 -24.84
CA VAL A 195 1.89 -4.59 -24.66
C VAL A 195 0.61 -4.18 -25.38
N ARG A 196 0.27 -2.88 -25.37
CA ARG A 196 -0.91 -2.35 -26.06
C ARG A 196 -0.70 -2.13 -27.56
N GLU A 197 0.52 -2.32 -28.06
CA GLU A 197 0.92 -2.09 -29.46
C GLU A 197 0.54 -0.69 -29.99
N LYS A 198 0.50 0.32 -29.12
CA LYS A 198 0.17 1.72 -29.46
C LYS A 198 0.90 2.69 -28.54
N PRO A 199 1.26 3.89 -29.01
CA PRO A 199 1.81 4.93 -28.14
C PRO A 199 0.77 5.40 -27.13
N PHE A 200 1.24 5.81 -25.95
CA PHE A 200 0.38 6.41 -24.93
C PHE A 200 0.32 7.91 -25.11
N THR A 201 -0.87 8.48 -24.94
CA THR A 201 -1.02 9.94 -24.88
C THR A 201 -0.60 10.42 -23.50
N ILE A 202 0.55 11.08 -23.41
CA ILE A 202 1.07 11.61 -22.16
C ILE A 202 0.67 13.08 -22.01
N GLU A 203 0.02 13.39 -20.89
CA GLU A 203 -0.21 14.75 -20.40
C GLU A 203 0.77 15.05 -19.28
N TRP A 204 1.42 16.21 -19.37
CA TRP A 204 2.49 16.61 -18.47
C TRP A 204 2.01 17.74 -17.55
N GLU A 205 2.10 17.50 -16.24
CA GLU A 205 1.94 18.53 -15.22
C GLU A 205 3.32 19.11 -14.88
N LYS A 206 3.40 20.42 -14.80
CA LYS A 206 4.62 21.10 -14.37
C LYS A 206 4.88 20.83 -12.90
N MET A 207 6.13 20.55 -12.55
CA MET A 207 6.50 20.31 -11.16
C MET A 207 6.15 21.50 -10.27
N GLU A 208 6.35 22.73 -10.74
CA GLU A 208 6.05 23.93 -9.95
C GLU A 208 4.55 24.09 -9.64
N ASP A 209 3.68 23.71 -10.58
CA ASP A 209 2.23 23.74 -10.37
C ASP A 209 1.82 22.66 -9.34
N LEU A 210 2.40 21.46 -9.44
CA LEU A 210 2.15 20.38 -8.48
C LEU A 210 2.62 20.75 -7.06
N GLU A 211 3.82 21.34 -6.92
CA GLU A 211 4.34 21.83 -5.64
C GLU A 211 3.45 22.93 -5.03
N ALA A 212 2.82 23.75 -5.87
CA ALA A 212 1.81 24.73 -5.47
C ALA A 212 0.43 24.11 -5.15
N LYS A 213 0.29 22.78 -5.23
CA LYS A 213 -0.96 22.02 -5.05
C LYS A 213 -2.01 22.37 -6.11
N GLU A 214 -1.58 22.74 -7.30
CA GLU A 214 -2.42 23.04 -8.44
C GLU A 214 -2.35 21.89 -9.46
N LEU A 215 -3.51 21.52 -10.00
CA LEU A 215 -3.63 20.54 -11.09
C LEU A 215 -4.25 21.24 -12.29
N LYS A 216 -3.53 21.26 -13.42
CA LYS A 216 -4.02 21.92 -14.64
C LYS A 216 -4.84 20.98 -15.52
N SER A 217 -4.54 19.68 -15.49
CA SER A 217 -5.28 18.66 -16.22
C SER A 217 -6.71 18.54 -15.74
N GLU A 218 -7.61 18.29 -16.69
CA GLU A 218 -8.98 17.87 -16.44
C GLU A 218 -9.14 16.33 -16.48
N ASN A 219 -8.09 15.61 -16.89
CA ASN A 219 -8.05 14.16 -17.12
C ASN A 219 -7.55 13.38 -15.90
N TYR A 220 -7.97 13.81 -14.71
CA TYR A 220 -7.62 13.16 -13.47
C TYR A 220 -8.77 12.30 -12.95
N ILE A 221 -8.40 11.43 -12.00
CA ILE A 221 -9.29 10.41 -11.47
C ILE A 221 -10.24 11.01 -10.45
N ARG A 222 -11.55 10.82 -10.67
CA ARG A 222 -12.62 11.15 -9.73
C ARG A 222 -13.15 9.86 -9.13
N LEU A 223 -12.66 9.51 -7.93
CA LEU A 223 -13.11 8.33 -7.21
C LEU A 223 -13.87 8.73 -5.96
N PRO A 224 -15.13 8.27 -5.78
CA PRO A 224 -15.85 8.48 -4.53
C PRO A 224 -15.16 7.67 -3.43
N PHE A 225 -14.29 8.33 -2.67
CA PHE A 225 -13.68 7.71 -1.50
C PHE A 225 -14.71 7.61 -0.38
N PRO A 226 -14.87 6.42 0.25
CA PRO A 226 -15.76 6.28 1.40
C PRO A 226 -15.41 7.32 2.47
N GLY A 227 -16.41 8.06 2.94
CA GLY A 227 -16.24 9.11 3.95
C GLY A 227 -15.96 10.51 3.41
N ILE A 228 -15.75 10.68 2.11
CA ILE A 228 -15.63 12.01 1.49
C ILE A 228 -17.02 12.51 1.04
N PRO A 229 -17.49 13.68 1.54
CA PRO A 229 -18.73 14.30 1.06
C PRO A 229 -18.72 14.61 -0.43
N GLU A 230 -19.88 14.51 -1.09
CA GLU A 230 -20.00 14.73 -2.55
C GLU A 230 -19.54 16.12 -2.98
N ASP A 231 -19.81 17.15 -2.17
CA ASP A 231 -19.39 18.54 -2.42
C ASP A 231 -17.88 18.76 -2.25
N GLN A 232 -17.16 17.81 -1.63
CA GLN A 232 -15.71 17.85 -1.44
C GLN A 232 -14.95 16.94 -2.42
N LEU A 233 -15.67 16.08 -3.15
CA LEU A 233 -15.09 15.05 -4.01
C LEU A 233 -14.12 15.61 -5.06
N GLU A 234 -14.49 16.71 -5.72
CA GLU A 234 -13.67 17.34 -6.76
C GLU A 234 -12.35 17.86 -6.17
N ALA A 235 -12.41 18.60 -5.06
CA ALA A 235 -11.23 19.17 -4.42
C ALA A 235 -10.29 18.08 -3.89
N PHE A 236 -10.87 17.03 -3.29
CA PHE A 236 -10.12 15.88 -2.81
C PHE A 236 -9.48 15.10 -3.97
N SER A 237 -10.19 14.89 -5.07
CA SER A 237 -9.68 14.16 -6.24
C SER A 237 -8.50 14.89 -6.89
N LYS A 238 -8.55 16.23 -6.98
CA LYS A 238 -7.42 17.05 -7.44
C LYS A 238 -6.22 16.91 -6.52
N LEU A 239 -6.43 17.09 -5.21
CA LEU A 239 -5.38 16.94 -4.21
C LEU A 239 -4.76 15.53 -4.26
N ALA A 240 -5.58 14.49 -4.31
CA ALA A 240 -5.14 13.10 -4.37
C ALA A 240 -4.29 12.84 -5.63
N THR A 241 -4.69 13.39 -6.77
CA THR A 241 -3.92 13.26 -8.02
C THR A 241 -2.56 13.94 -7.89
N VAL A 242 -2.52 15.19 -7.43
CA VAL A 242 -1.26 15.92 -7.19
C VAL A 242 -0.36 15.13 -6.24
N SER A 243 -0.92 14.63 -5.14
CA SER A 243 -0.18 13.85 -4.15
C SER A 243 0.36 12.53 -4.69
N VAL A 244 -0.34 11.85 -5.59
CA VAL A 244 0.17 10.63 -6.24
C VAL A 244 1.37 10.94 -7.12
N LEU A 245 1.28 12.02 -7.93
CA LEU A 245 2.37 12.44 -8.82
C LEU A 245 3.61 12.88 -8.04
N LEU A 246 3.43 13.80 -7.08
CA LEU A 246 4.52 14.22 -6.17
C LEU A 246 5.04 13.06 -5.33
N GLY A 247 4.16 12.16 -4.90
CA GLY A 247 4.51 10.98 -4.12
C GLY A 247 5.45 10.05 -4.88
N GLY A 248 5.16 9.80 -6.17
CA GLY A 248 6.08 9.09 -7.07
C GLY A 248 7.42 9.79 -7.18
N HIS A 249 7.41 11.09 -7.46
CA HIS A 249 8.62 11.88 -7.63
C HIS A 249 9.53 11.91 -6.39
N HIS A 250 8.94 11.89 -5.21
CA HIS A 250 9.67 11.91 -3.95
C HIS A 250 9.90 10.54 -3.33
N GLY A 251 9.64 9.47 -4.08
CA GLY A 251 9.97 8.10 -3.70
C GLY A 251 9.09 7.52 -2.59
N LEU A 252 7.85 8.02 -2.41
CA LEU A 252 6.91 7.44 -1.45
C LEU A 252 6.49 6.01 -1.87
N TRP A 253 6.59 5.69 -3.16
CA TRP A 253 6.29 4.36 -3.70
C TRP A 253 7.54 3.51 -3.98
N ASP A 254 8.74 4.04 -3.73
CA ASP A 254 10.01 3.31 -3.81
C ASP A 254 10.32 2.70 -2.43
N VAL A 255 9.87 1.47 -2.23
CA VAL A 255 10.02 0.75 -0.95
C VAL A 255 11.32 -0.05 -0.90
N THR A 256 11.76 -0.44 0.29
CA THR A 256 12.93 -1.33 0.51
C THR A 256 12.58 -2.80 0.24
N ASP A 257 13.52 -3.73 0.43
CA ASP A 257 13.44 -5.13 -0.01
C ASP A 257 13.69 -6.16 1.12
N GLU A 258 13.44 -5.81 2.39
CA GLU A 258 13.78 -6.70 3.51
C GLU A 258 13.14 -8.09 3.38
N TRP A 259 11.85 -8.18 3.01
CA TRP A 259 11.20 -9.49 2.83
C TRP A 259 11.72 -10.24 1.61
N ASN A 260 12.17 -9.54 0.57
CA ASN A 260 12.82 -10.18 -0.58
C ASN A 260 14.14 -10.85 -0.17
N GLN A 261 14.93 -10.20 0.69
CA GLN A 261 16.18 -10.75 1.21
C GLN A 261 15.95 -11.92 2.17
N LEU A 262 14.89 -11.86 2.98
CA LEU A 262 14.52 -12.94 3.90
C LEU A 262 13.87 -14.15 3.19
N LEU A 263 13.24 -13.94 2.04
CA LEU A 263 12.55 -14.97 1.26
C LEU A 263 13.16 -15.10 -0.15
N PRO A 264 14.47 -15.41 -0.29
CA PRO A 264 15.16 -15.37 -1.58
C PRO A 264 14.68 -16.46 -2.57
N ASP A 265 13.97 -17.47 -2.09
CA ASP A 265 13.37 -18.52 -2.91
C ASP A 265 12.02 -18.12 -3.52
N TYR A 266 11.38 -17.07 -2.99
CA TYR A 266 10.10 -16.60 -3.48
C TYR A 266 10.26 -15.81 -4.78
N LYS A 267 9.50 -16.19 -5.81
CA LYS A 267 9.51 -15.53 -7.11
C LYS A 267 8.33 -14.59 -7.21
N PHE A 268 8.61 -13.29 -7.21
CA PHE A 268 7.61 -12.25 -7.35
C PHE A 268 7.13 -12.11 -8.79
N THR A 269 5.87 -11.70 -8.93
CA THR A 269 5.26 -11.38 -10.22
C THR A 269 5.97 -10.15 -10.82
N GLN A 270 6.41 -10.26 -12.07
CA GLN A 270 7.03 -9.14 -12.79
C GLN A 270 5.97 -8.30 -13.49
N VAL A 271 6.14 -6.98 -13.50
CA VAL A 271 5.12 -6.04 -13.99
C VAL A 271 4.79 -6.26 -15.47
N GLU A 272 5.78 -6.59 -16.30
CA GLU A 272 5.59 -6.88 -17.72
C GLU A 272 4.75 -8.14 -17.96
N ASP A 273 5.02 -9.21 -17.21
CA ASP A 273 4.27 -10.46 -17.31
C ASP A 273 2.81 -10.25 -16.87
N PHE A 274 2.62 -9.54 -15.76
CA PHE A 274 1.28 -9.19 -15.26
C PHE A 274 0.47 -8.39 -16.28
N ILE A 275 1.05 -7.33 -16.85
CA ILE A 275 0.39 -6.50 -17.85
C ILE A 275 0.06 -7.31 -19.10
N LYS A 276 0.97 -8.18 -19.56
CA LYS A 276 0.72 -9.06 -20.72
C LYS A 276 -0.45 -10.00 -20.49
N GLU A 277 -0.61 -10.57 -19.31
CA GLU A 277 -1.73 -11.48 -19.03
C GLU A 277 -3.10 -10.79 -19.17
N ILE A 278 -3.16 -9.49 -18.89
CA ILE A 278 -4.41 -8.72 -18.90
C ILE A 278 -4.66 -8.07 -20.26
N TRP A 279 -3.63 -7.45 -20.82
CA TRP A 279 -3.78 -6.46 -21.90
C TRP A 279 -3.29 -6.95 -23.27
N LYS A 280 -2.70 -8.15 -23.37
CA LYS A 280 -2.11 -8.65 -24.63
C LYS A 280 -3.15 -9.10 -25.66
N LEU A 281 -4.45 -9.11 -25.32
CA LEU A 281 -5.52 -9.55 -26.23
C LEU A 281 -6.81 -8.75 -25.99
N GLU A 282 -6.86 -7.56 -26.58
CA GLU A 282 -8.08 -6.95 -27.14
C GLU A 282 -7.78 -6.37 -28.53
#